data_AF-E7BS59-F1
#
_entry.id   AF-E7BS59-F1
#
_cell.length_a   1.000
_cell.length_b   1.000
_cell.length_c   1.000
_cell.angle_alpha   90.00
_cell.angle_beta   90.00
_cell.angle_gamma   90.00
#
_symmetry.space_group_name_H-M   'P 1'
#
loop_
_entity.id
_entity.type
_entity.pdbx_description
1 polymer ?
#
loop_
_entity_poly.entity_id
_entity_poly.type
_entity_poly.pdbx_seq_one_letter_code
_entity_poly.pdbx_strand_id
1 'polypeptide(L)'
;KVKFDQKKRVKLAQGLWLMNWLSVLAGIIIFSLGLFLKIELRKRSDVMDNSESHFVPNSLIGMGVLSCVFNSLAGKICYDALDPAKYAKWKPWLKPYLAICVLFKIVLFLVALCCFLMRGSLESTLAHGLKNGMKYYRDTDTPGRCFMKKTIDMLQIEFKCCGNNGFRDWFEIQWISNRYLDFSSKE
;
A
#
# COMPACT_ATOMS: atom_id res chain seq x y z
N LYS A 1 -31.33 -22.92 20.56
CA LYS A 1 -31.03 -21.52 20.97
C LYS A 1 -29.88 -21.55 22.00
N VAL A 2 -28.68 -21.10 21.64
CA VAL A 2 -27.55 -20.99 22.59
C VAL A 2 -27.88 -19.91 23.62
N LYS A 3 -28.11 -20.27 24.89
CA LYS A 3 -28.30 -19.33 26.00
C LYS A 3 -26.92 -19.05 26.62
N PHE A 4 -26.34 -17.89 26.34
CA PHE A 4 -25.12 -17.46 27.02
C PHE A 4 -25.45 -17.04 28.45
N ASP A 5 -24.76 -17.63 29.42
CA ASP A 5 -24.73 -17.17 30.81
C ASP A 5 -24.02 -15.81 30.92
N GLN A 6 -24.36 -15.00 31.92
CA GLN A 6 -23.88 -13.63 32.09
C GLN A 6 -22.35 -13.57 32.13
N LYS A 7 -21.71 -14.45 32.89
CA LYS A 7 -20.24 -14.55 32.96
C LYS A 7 -19.59 -14.82 31.59
N LYS A 8 -20.21 -15.67 30.76
CA LYS A 8 -19.71 -15.98 29.41
C LYS A 8 -19.85 -14.78 28.47
N ARG A 9 -20.90 -13.98 28.60
CA ARG A 9 -21.11 -12.76 27.81
C ARG A 9 -20.08 -11.68 28.12
N VAL A 10 -19.79 -11.46 29.40
CA VAL A 10 -18.78 -10.48 29.83
C VAL A 10 -17.40 -10.85 29.28
N LYS A 11 -16.98 -12.12 29.41
CA LYS A 11 -15.71 -12.59 28.82
C LYS A 11 -15.65 -12.41 27.30
N LEU A 12 -16.73 -12.74 26.59
CA LEU A 12 -16.82 -12.55 25.14
C LEU A 12 -16.69 -11.07 24.76
N ALA A 13 -17.41 -10.18 25.44
CA ALA A 13 -17.38 -8.74 25.17
C ALA A 13 -15.99 -8.13 25.47
N GLN A 14 -15.33 -8.56 26.56
CA GLN A 14 -13.94 -8.17 26.85
C GLN A 14 -12.96 -8.65 25.76
N GLY A 15 -13.10 -9.90 25.30
CA GLY A 15 -12.28 -10.43 24.21
C GLY A 15 -12.47 -9.66 22.90
N LEU A 16 -13.72 -9.40 22.51
CA LEU A 16 -14.04 -8.61 21.32
C LEU A 16 -13.53 -7.17 21.43
N TRP A 17 -13.65 -6.55 22.60
CA TRP A 17 -13.10 -5.23 22.87
C TRP A 17 -11.59 -5.18 22.65
N LEU A 18 -10.84 -6.15 23.21
CA LEU A 18 -9.39 -6.24 23.05
C LEU A 18 -9.00 -6.48 21.58
N MET A 19 -9.69 -7.40 20.90
CA MET A 19 -9.46 -7.69 19.48
C MET A 19 -9.72 -6.49 18.56
N ASN A 20 -10.74 -5.69 18.87
CA ASN A 20 -11.04 -4.47 18.13
C ASN A 20 -9.93 -3.42 18.30
N TRP A 21 -9.41 -3.21 19.51
CA TRP A 21 -8.28 -2.32 19.74
C TRP A 21 -7.00 -2.78 19.06
N LEU A 22 -6.69 -4.08 19.09
CA LEU A 22 -5.58 -4.65 18.31
C LEU A 22 -5.77 -4.43 16.81
N SER A 23 -7.01 -4.54 16.32
CA SER A 23 -7.34 -4.28 14.92
C SER A 23 -7.18 -2.79 14.54
N VAL A 24 -7.41 -1.86 15.47
CA VAL A 24 -7.13 -0.43 15.26
C VAL A 24 -5.63 -0.21 15.06
N LEU A 25 -4.78 -0.80 15.92
CA LEU A 25 -3.32 -0.72 15.77
C LEU A 25 -2.85 -1.26 14.42
N ALA A 26 -3.38 -2.42 14.00
CA ALA A 26 -3.10 -2.96 12.68
C ALA A 26 -3.56 -2.01 11.54
N GLY A 27 -4.72 -1.37 11.69
CA GLY A 27 -5.21 -0.36 10.76
C GLY A 27 -4.29 0.85 10.62
N ILE A 28 -3.72 1.34 11.72
CA ILE A 28 -2.74 2.44 11.72
C ILE A 28 -1.46 2.03 10.98
N ILE A 29 -0.98 0.81 11.19
CA ILE A 29 0.20 0.28 10.47
C ILE A 29 -0.08 0.22 8.97
N ILE A 30 -1.23 -0.33 8.56
CA ILE A 30 -1.63 -0.41 7.14
C ILE A 30 -1.73 0.97 6.50
N PHE A 31 -2.37 1.92 7.20
CA PHE A 31 -2.47 3.31 6.74
C PHE A 31 -1.08 3.95 6.55
N SER A 32 -0.20 3.76 7.53
CA SER A 32 1.17 4.29 7.50
C SER A 32 1.98 3.69 6.33
N LEU A 33 1.87 2.39 6.10
CA LEU A 33 2.49 1.71 4.95
C LEU A 33 1.93 2.24 3.62
N GLY A 34 0.62 2.47 3.53
CA GLY A 34 -0.01 3.05 2.34
C GLY A 34 0.51 4.46 2.04
N LEU A 35 0.65 5.31 3.06
CA LEU A 35 1.26 6.64 2.91
C LEU A 35 2.73 6.56 2.50
N PHE A 36 3.50 5.71 3.18
CA PHE A 36 4.91 5.49 2.85
C PHE A 36 5.08 5.09 1.38
N LEU A 37 4.34 4.07 0.94
CA LEU A 37 4.39 3.58 -0.44
C LEU A 37 3.97 4.68 -1.42
N LYS A 38 2.92 5.46 -1.11
CA LYS A 38 2.48 6.58 -1.96
C LYS A 38 3.55 7.68 -2.11
N ILE A 39 4.22 8.04 -1.02
CA ILE A 39 5.28 9.05 -1.03
C ILE A 39 6.46 8.55 -1.86
N GLU A 40 6.84 7.30 -1.65
CA GLU A 40 8.03 6.68 -2.24
C GLU A 40 7.89 6.46 -3.75
N LEU A 41 6.66 6.13 -4.19
CA LEU A 41 6.28 6.09 -5.59
C LEU A 41 6.21 7.50 -6.21
N ARG A 42 5.70 8.50 -5.48
CA ARG A 42 5.61 9.88 -5.98
C ARG A 42 6.99 10.51 -6.19
N LYS A 43 7.97 10.24 -5.32
CA LYS A 43 9.35 10.72 -5.51
C LYS A 43 9.97 10.24 -6.84
N ARG A 44 9.46 9.14 -7.39
CA ARG A 44 9.99 8.46 -8.58
C ARG A 44 8.99 8.48 -9.74
N SER A 45 8.02 9.39 -9.71
CA SER A 45 6.97 9.48 -10.74
C SER A 45 7.53 9.67 -12.14
N ASP A 46 8.71 10.29 -12.27
CA ASP A 46 9.37 10.52 -13.56
C ASP A 46 9.73 9.22 -14.29
N VAL A 47 9.90 8.12 -13.54
CA VAL A 47 10.34 6.81 -14.06
C VAL A 47 9.19 5.80 -14.06
N MET A 48 8.08 6.11 -13.42
CA MET A 48 6.97 5.18 -13.22
C MET A 48 5.80 5.44 -14.16
N ASP A 49 5.19 4.35 -14.64
CA ASP A 49 3.94 4.43 -15.41
C ASP A 49 2.74 4.74 -14.50
N ASN A 50 1.83 5.59 -14.99
CA ASN A 50 0.93 6.39 -14.15
C ASN A 50 -0.33 5.66 -13.67
N SER A 51 -0.71 4.52 -14.26
CA SER A 51 -2.04 3.94 -14.02
C SER A 51 -2.09 2.93 -12.85
N GLU A 52 -1.18 1.96 -12.82
CA GLU A 52 -1.26 0.86 -11.83
C GLU A 52 -0.62 1.20 -10.48
N SER A 53 0.35 2.11 -10.49
CA SER A 53 1.15 2.44 -9.31
C SER A 53 0.34 3.14 -8.20
N HIS A 54 -0.79 3.77 -8.53
CA HIS A 54 -1.61 4.49 -7.56
C HIS A 54 -2.69 3.63 -6.88
N PHE A 55 -3.07 2.49 -7.47
CA PHE A 55 -4.17 1.68 -6.95
C PHE A 55 -3.83 1.06 -5.59
N VAL A 56 -2.68 0.38 -5.49
CA VAL A 56 -2.22 -0.29 -4.27
C VAL A 56 -2.09 0.68 -3.08
N PRO A 57 -1.33 1.80 -3.16
CA PRO A 57 -1.21 2.73 -2.04
C PRO A 57 -2.54 3.35 -1.63
N ASN A 58 -3.37 3.77 -2.59
CA ASN A 58 -4.67 4.37 -2.28
C ASN A 58 -5.61 3.37 -1.59
N SER A 59 -5.58 2.10 -2.01
CA SER A 59 -6.35 1.02 -1.38
C SER A 59 -5.90 0.77 0.06
N LEU A 60 -4.59 0.71 0.31
CA LEU A 60 -4.04 0.57 1.66
C LEU A 60 -4.43 1.74 2.57
N ILE A 61 -4.33 2.97 2.07
CA ILE A 61 -4.74 4.18 2.81
C ILE A 61 -6.24 4.11 3.15
N GLY A 62 -7.09 3.87 2.14
CA GLY A 62 -8.55 3.82 2.33
C GLY A 62 -8.97 2.74 3.33
N MET A 63 -8.44 1.51 3.16
CA MET A 63 -8.76 0.41 4.08
C MET A 63 -8.17 0.60 5.48
N GLY A 64 -7.00 1.22 5.61
CA GLY A 64 -6.42 1.58 6.90
C GLY A 64 -7.32 2.54 7.68
N VAL A 65 -7.81 3.60 7.04
CA VAL A 65 -8.76 4.56 7.64
C VAL A 65 -10.07 3.87 8.01
N LEU A 66 -10.68 3.14 7.06
CA LEU A 66 -11.93 2.42 7.30
C LEU A 66 -11.79 1.42 8.45
N SER A 67 -10.68 0.69 8.52
CA SER A 67 -10.39 -0.24 9.60
C SER A 67 -10.29 0.48 10.94
N CYS A 68 -9.57 1.60 11.03
CA CYS A 68 -9.46 2.36 12.28
C CYS A 68 -10.82 2.87 12.76
N VAL A 69 -11.61 3.49 11.89
CA VAL A 69 -12.94 4.02 12.23
C VAL A 69 -13.87 2.90 12.67
N PHE A 70 -14.00 1.85 11.86
CA PHE A 70 -14.93 0.76 12.12
C PHE A 70 -14.58 0.00 13.41
N ASN A 71 -13.30 -0.33 13.62
CA ASN A 71 -12.88 -1.06 14.82
C ASN A 71 -12.94 -0.18 16.09
N SER A 72 -12.72 1.14 15.98
CA SER A 72 -12.88 2.04 17.13
C SER A 72 -14.35 2.14 17.57
N LEU A 73 -15.27 2.25 16.61
CA LEU A 73 -16.71 2.21 16.89
C LEU A 73 -17.12 0.85 17.47
N ALA A 74 -16.56 -0.24 16.95
CA ALA A 74 -16.79 -1.59 17.48
C ALA A 74 -16.29 -1.77 18.90
N GLY A 75 -15.10 -1.27 19.23
CA GLY A 75 -14.58 -1.24 20.58
C GLY A 75 -15.52 -0.48 21.52
N LYS A 76 -15.99 0.70 21.11
CA LYS A 76 -16.93 1.50 21.92
C LYS A 76 -18.26 0.79 22.15
N ILE A 77 -18.83 0.16 21.12
CA ILE A 77 -20.09 -0.58 21.23
C ILE A 77 -19.92 -1.83 22.12
N CYS A 78 -18.80 -2.55 22.00
CA CYS A 78 -18.49 -3.67 22.89
C CYS A 78 -18.34 -3.21 24.36
N TYR A 79 -17.78 -2.02 24.58
CA TYR A 79 -17.68 -1.42 25.91
C TYR A 79 -19.04 -1.03 26.46
N ASP A 80 -19.88 -0.33 25.69
CA ASP A 80 -21.25 0.04 26.11
C ASP A 80 -22.14 -1.20 26.32
N ALA A 81 -21.86 -2.32 25.65
CA ALA A 81 -22.58 -3.59 25.86
C ALA A 81 -22.16 -4.32 27.15
N LEU A 82 -21.04 -3.96 27.78
CA LEU A 82 -20.65 -4.47 29.10
C LEU A 82 -21.48 -3.84 30.23
N ASP A 83 -22.00 -2.62 30.02
CA ASP A 83 -22.84 -1.92 30.99
C ASP A 83 -24.27 -2.51 31.01
N PRO A 84 -24.72 -3.10 32.13
CA PRO A 84 -26.05 -3.71 32.25
C PRO A 84 -27.20 -2.75 31.96
N ALA A 85 -27.04 -1.45 32.27
CA ALA A 85 -28.07 -0.44 32.07
C ALA A 85 -28.27 -0.12 30.58
N LYS A 86 -27.18 -0.13 29.81
CA LYS A 86 -27.19 0.13 28.36
C LYS A 86 -27.44 -1.12 27.53
N TYR A 87 -27.08 -2.30 28.05
CA TYR A 87 -27.21 -3.59 27.34
C TYR A 87 -28.64 -3.88 26.88
N ALA A 88 -29.65 -3.57 27.70
CA ALA A 88 -31.07 -3.80 27.36
C ALA A 88 -31.48 -3.07 26.06
N LYS A 89 -30.95 -1.86 25.84
CA LYS A 89 -31.20 -1.04 24.65
C LYS A 89 -30.44 -1.53 23.42
N TRP A 90 -29.24 -2.07 23.60
CA TRP A 90 -28.37 -2.56 22.52
C TRP A 90 -28.64 -4.01 22.10
N LYS A 91 -29.30 -4.80 22.94
CA LYS A 91 -29.60 -6.23 22.70
C LYS A 91 -30.22 -6.56 21.33
N PRO A 92 -31.22 -5.83 20.79
CA PRO A 92 -31.77 -6.14 19.47
C PRO A 92 -30.78 -5.81 18.33
N TRP A 93 -29.93 -4.80 18.52
CA TRP A 93 -28.97 -4.32 17.53
C TRP A 93 -27.67 -5.13 17.50
N LEU A 94 -27.37 -5.90 18.55
CA LEU A 94 -26.10 -6.62 18.68
C LEU A 94 -25.88 -7.66 17.56
N LYS A 95 -26.92 -8.40 17.18
CA LYS A 95 -26.84 -9.42 16.12
C LYS A 95 -26.58 -8.84 14.73
N PRO A 96 -27.39 -7.88 14.22
CA PRO A 96 -27.10 -7.26 12.93
C PRO A 96 -25.75 -6.55 12.94
N TYR A 97 -25.38 -5.92 14.07
CA TYR A 97 -24.07 -5.30 14.23
C TYR A 97 -22.91 -6.28 14.07
N LEU A 98 -22.96 -7.44 14.75
CA LEU A 98 -21.95 -8.49 14.62
C LEU A 98 -21.89 -9.04 13.20
N ALA A 99 -23.02 -9.18 12.51
CA ALA A 99 -23.05 -9.61 11.11
C ALA A 99 -22.34 -8.60 10.19
N ILE A 100 -22.58 -7.30 10.38
CA ILE A 100 -21.88 -6.24 9.65
C ILE A 100 -20.38 -6.26 9.96
N CYS A 101 -19.99 -6.50 11.22
CA CYS A 101 -18.57 -6.62 11.59
C CYS A 101 -17.89 -7.78 10.86
N VAL A 102 -18.53 -8.96 10.80
CA VAL A 102 -18.00 -10.12 10.08
C VAL A 102 -17.88 -9.81 8.59
N LEU A 103 -18.90 -9.21 7.98
CA LEU A 103 -18.87 -8.80 6.58
C LEU A 103 -17.71 -7.84 6.29
N PHE A 104 -17.52 -6.83 7.15
CA PHE A 104 -16.42 -5.88 7.02
C PHE A 104 -15.05 -6.56 7.11
N LYS A 105 -14.88 -7.53 8.01
CA LYS A 105 -13.64 -8.33 8.11
C LYS A 105 -13.41 -9.18 6.85
N ILE A 106 -14.45 -9.72 6.23
CA ILE A 106 -14.36 -10.45 4.95
C ILE A 106 -13.90 -9.49 3.84
N VAL A 107 -14.49 -8.30 3.72
CA VAL A 107 -14.06 -7.29 2.73
C VAL A 107 -12.60 -6.89 2.94
N LEU A 108 -12.19 -6.64 4.18
CA LEU A 108 -10.79 -6.36 4.52
C LEU A 108 -9.85 -7.48 4.06
N PHE A 109 -10.22 -8.74 4.30
CA PHE A 109 -9.44 -9.88 3.87
C PHE A 109 -9.33 -9.96 2.33
N LEU A 110 -10.42 -9.73 1.61
CA LEU A 110 -10.43 -9.71 0.15
C LEU A 110 -9.55 -8.60 -0.43
N VAL A 111 -9.59 -7.39 0.15
CA VAL A 111 -8.72 -6.29 -0.30
C VAL A 111 -7.25 -6.60 -0.01
N ALA A 112 -6.93 -7.16 1.15
CA ALA A 112 -5.57 -7.59 1.47
C ALA A 112 -5.07 -8.66 0.49
N LEU A 113 -5.92 -9.64 0.16
CA LEU A 113 -5.62 -10.66 -0.85
C LEU A 113 -5.40 -10.04 -2.23
N CYS A 114 -6.25 -9.10 -2.65
CA CYS A 114 -6.08 -8.38 -3.91
C CYS A 114 -4.74 -7.62 -3.95
N CYS A 115 -4.39 -6.89 -2.89
CA CYS A 115 -3.10 -6.20 -2.78
C CYS A 115 -1.92 -7.17 -2.87
N PHE A 116 -2.03 -8.35 -2.25
CA PHE A 116 -1.01 -9.39 -2.33
C PHE A 116 -0.85 -9.95 -3.74
N LEU A 117 -1.96 -10.26 -4.42
CA LEU A 117 -1.94 -10.75 -5.81
C LEU A 117 -1.39 -9.70 -6.78
N MET A 118 -1.65 -8.42 -6.53
CA MET A 118 -1.16 -7.30 -7.36
C MET A 118 0.35 -7.05 -7.21
N ARG A 119 1.03 -7.67 -6.25
CA ARG A 119 2.47 -7.48 -6.03
C ARG A 119 3.28 -7.73 -7.30
N GLY A 120 2.99 -8.81 -8.02
CA GLY A 120 3.70 -9.14 -9.27
C GLY A 120 3.45 -8.11 -10.37
N SER A 121 2.21 -7.59 -10.47
CA SER A 121 1.90 -6.50 -11.40
C SER A 121 2.73 -5.26 -11.07
N LEU A 122 2.79 -4.88 -9.80
CA LEU A 122 3.55 -3.71 -9.35
C LEU A 122 5.06 -3.86 -9.63
N GLU A 123 5.64 -5.03 -9.36
CA GLU A 123 7.04 -5.31 -9.69
C GLU A 123 7.29 -5.21 -11.20
N SER A 124 6.38 -5.75 -12.03
CA SER A 124 6.45 -5.64 -13.49
C SER A 124 6.33 -4.19 -13.97
N THR A 125 5.36 -3.41 -13.46
CA THR A 125 5.19 -1.99 -13.80
C THR A 125 6.44 -1.20 -13.46
N LEU A 126 7.06 -1.47 -12.30
CA LEU A 126 8.29 -0.80 -11.88
C LEU A 126 9.46 -1.17 -12.79
N ALA A 127 9.60 -2.44 -13.15
CA ALA A 127 10.64 -2.89 -14.07
C ALA A 127 10.48 -2.27 -15.46
N HIS A 128 9.27 -2.25 -16.01
CA HIS A 128 8.99 -1.62 -17.31
C HIS A 128 9.21 -0.11 -17.26
N GLY A 129 8.79 0.54 -16.18
CA GLY A 129 9.03 1.97 -15.93
C GLY A 129 10.52 2.30 -15.93
N LEU A 130 11.32 1.56 -15.15
CA LEU A 130 12.77 1.77 -15.10
C LEU A 130 13.43 1.53 -16.45
N LYS A 131 13.10 0.43 -17.15
CA LYS A 131 13.66 0.15 -18.49
C LYS A 131 13.31 1.24 -19.50
N ASN A 132 12.10 1.81 -19.44
CA ASN A 132 11.70 2.91 -20.31
C ASN A 132 12.37 4.24 -19.92
N GLY A 133 12.51 4.53 -18.63
CA GLY A 133 13.26 5.70 -18.14
C GLY A 133 14.72 5.67 -18.59
N MET A 134 15.37 4.51 -18.50
CA MET A 134 16.77 4.31 -18.91
C MET A 134 17.02 4.67 -20.38
N LYS A 135 16.05 4.50 -21.28
CA LYS A 135 16.18 4.91 -22.69
C LYS A 135 16.38 6.41 -22.87
N TYR A 136 15.86 7.21 -21.94
CA TYR A 136 15.96 8.67 -21.95
C TYR A 136 17.09 9.18 -21.05
N TYR A 137 17.96 8.30 -20.55
CA TYR A 137 19.09 8.68 -19.68
C TYR A 137 20.04 9.70 -20.34
N ARG A 138 20.24 9.61 -21.66
CA ARG A 138 21.09 10.53 -22.43
C ARG A 138 20.46 11.89 -22.72
N ASP A 139 19.14 12.02 -22.56
CA ASP A 139 18.35 13.18 -23.01
C ASP A 139 18.42 14.33 -22.00
N THR A 140 19.63 14.75 -21.61
CA THR A 140 19.84 15.81 -20.61
C THR A 140 19.47 17.20 -21.13
N ASP A 141 19.54 17.40 -22.44
CA ASP A 141 19.32 18.70 -23.09
C ASP A 141 17.88 18.86 -23.64
N THR A 142 17.03 17.83 -23.51
CA THR A 142 15.65 17.82 -24.02
C THR A 142 14.69 18.42 -22.98
N PRO A 143 13.94 19.49 -23.30
CA PRO A 143 12.94 20.06 -22.41
C PRO A 143 11.94 19.00 -21.92
N GLY A 144 11.70 18.95 -20.60
CA GLY A 144 10.80 17.97 -19.97
C GLY A 144 11.43 16.59 -19.69
N ARG A 145 12.65 16.30 -20.15
CA ARG A 145 13.36 15.03 -19.89
C ARG A 145 14.71 15.18 -19.20
N CYS A 146 15.19 16.40 -19.01
CA CYS A 146 16.49 16.70 -18.42
C CYS A 146 16.72 16.09 -17.02
N PHE A 147 15.66 15.81 -16.26
CA PHE A 147 15.74 15.21 -14.92
C PHE A 147 16.00 13.70 -14.91
N MET A 148 15.80 13.01 -16.05
CA MET A 148 15.85 11.55 -16.11
C MET A 148 17.20 10.99 -15.65
N LYS A 149 18.31 11.58 -16.10
CA LYS A 149 19.66 11.20 -15.69
C LYS A 149 19.83 11.26 -14.17
N LYS A 150 19.48 12.41 -13.58
CA LYS A 150 19.57 12.63 -12.12
C LYS A 150 18.70 11.63 -11.35
N THR A 151 17.48 11.39 -11.81
CA THR A 151 16.56 10.46 -11.15
C THR A 151 17.11 9.04 -11.18
N ILE A 152 17.62 8.56 -12.32
CA ILE A 152 18.21 7.22 -12.43
C ILE A 152 19.50 7.09 -11.60
N ASP A 153 20.38 8.09 -11.64
CA ASP A 153 21.62 8.07 -10.84
C ASP A 153 21.30 7.97 -9.33
N MET A 154 20.32 8.74 -8.85
CA MET A 154 19.87 8.68 -7.46
C MET A 154 19.31 7.31 -7.08
N LEU A 155 18.53 6.66 -7.96
CA LEU A 155 18.03 5.31 -7.72
C LEU A 155 19.17 4.30 -7.56
N GLN A 156 20.14 4.35 -8.47
CA GLN A 156 21.28 3.43 -8.44
C GLN A 156 22.12 3.60 -7.18
N ILE A 157 22.37 4.85 -6.75
CA ILE A 157 23.13 5.15 -5.54
C ILE A 157 22.37 4.71 -4.28
N GLU A 158 21.08 5.04 -4.19
CA GLU A 158 20.24 4.72 -3.02
C GLU A 158 20.07 3.21 -2.83
N PHE A 159 19.78 2.48 -3.91
CA PHE A 159 19.56 1.04 -3.87
C PHE A 159 20.81 0.18 -4.11
N LYS A 160 21.96 0.81 -4.39
CA LYS A 160 23.22 0.14 -4.73
C LYS A 160 23.05 -0.88 -5.86
N CYS A 161 22.31 -0.49 -6.89
CA CYS A 161 21.99 -1.32 -8.06
C CYS A 161 22.45 -0.65 -9.36
N CYS A 162 22.38 -1.36 -10.48
CA CYS A 162 22.72 -0.81 -11.80
C CYS A 162 21.87 -1.51 -12.85
N GLY A 163 20.80 -0.89 -13.34
CA GLY A 163 19.82 -1.53 -14.23
C GLY A 163 18.78 -2.38 -13.49
N ASN A 164 17.83 -2.96 -14.23
CA ASN A 164 16.85 -3.93 -13.71
C ASN A 164 17.49 -5.28 -13.38
N ASN A 165 18.31 -5.80 -14.30
CA ASN A 165 18.93 -7.13 -14.23
C ASN A 165 20.46 -7.05 -14.12
N GLY A 166 20.98 -5.90 -13.67
CA GLY A 166 22.40 -5.62 -13.59
C GLY A 166 22.92 -4.77 -14.75
N PHE A 167 24.21 -4.48 -14.71
CA PHE A 167 24.84 -3.48 -15.57
C PHE A 167 24.72 -3.76 -17.07
N ARG A 168 24.46 -5.03 -17.45
CA ARG A 168 24.30 -5.46 -18.85
C ARG A 168 23.10 -4.80 -19.53
N ASP A 169 22.09 -4.36 -18.78
CA ASP A 169 20.95 -3.62 -19.33
C ASP A 169 21.38 -2.34 -20.04
N TRP A 170 22.50 -1.74 -19.62
CA TRP A 170 23.05 -0.55 -20.26
C TRP A 170 23.71 -0.85 -21.61
N PHE A 171 24.04 -2.10 -21.91
CA PHE A 171 24.58 -2.46 -23.24
C PHE A 171 23.48 -2.56 -24.30
N GLU A 172 22.23 -2.77 -23.89
CA GLU A 172 21.06 -2.77 -24.79
C GLU A 172 20.54 -1.37 -25.11
N ILE A 173 21.06 -0.33 -24.43
CA ILE A 173 20.53 1.03 -24.49
C ILE A 173 21.65 1.98 -24.90
N GLN A 174 21.39 2.86 -25.87
CA GLN A 174 22.34 3.93 -26.18
C GLN A 174 22.26 5.04 -25.12
N TRP A 175 23.04 4.89 -24.05
CA TRP A 175 23.06 5.82 -22.91
C TRP A 175 24.08 6.96 -23.05
N ILE A 176 25.03 6.83 -23.97
CA ILE A 176 25.98 7.90 -24.32
C ILE A 176 25.30 8.86 -25.31
N SER A 177 25.35 10.16 -25.00
CA SER A 177 24.85 11.20 -25.90
C SER A 177 25.79 11.37 -27.09
N ASN A 178 25.23 11.57 -28.28
CA ASN A 178 25.98 11.77 -29.53
C ASN A 178 26.97 12.95 -29.46
N ARG A 179 26.74 13.90 -28.55
CA ARG A 179 27.65 15.04 -28.32
C ARG A 179 29.05 14.64 -27.83
N TYR A 180 29.18 13.44 -27.25
CA TYR A 180 30.44 12.92 -26.73
C TYR A 180 31.09 11.90 -27.68
N LEU A 181 30.43 11.57 -28.79
CA LEU A 181 30.92 10.62 -29.77
C LEU A 181 31.60 11.39 -30.90
N ASP A 182 32.86 11.08 -31.14
CA ASP A 182 33.56 11.55 -32.33
C ASP A 182 33.30 10.57 -33.48
N PHE A 183 32.43 10.95 -34.42
CA PHE A 183 32.11 10.12 -35.59
C PHE A 183 33.19 10.19 -36.68
N SER A 184 34.24 11.00 -36.50
CA SER A 184 35.34 11.14 -37.45
C SER A 184 36.51 10.20 -37.17
N SER A 185 36.57 9.59 -35.97
CA SER A 185 37.58 8.58 -35.63
C SER A 185 37.32 7.29 -36.41
N LYS A 186 38.28 6.88 -37.25
CA LYS A 186 38.21 5.67 -38.10
C LYS A 186 38.81 4.41 -37.46
N GLU A 187 38.87 4.36 -36.13
CA GLU A 187 39.32 3.15 -35.41
C GLU A 187 38.20 2.11 -35.28
#